data_AF-A0A938AZL8-F1
#
_entry.id   AF-A0A938AZL8-F1
#
_cell.length_a   1.000
_cell.length_b   1.000
_cell.length_c   1.000
_cell.angle_alpha   90.00
_cell.angle_beta   90.00
_cell.angle_gamma   90.00
#
_symmetry.space_group_name_H-M   'P 1'
#
loop_
_entity.id
_entity.type
_entity.pdbx_description
1 polymer ?
#
loop_
_entity_poly.entity_id
_entity_poly.type
_entity_poly.pdbx_seq_one_letter_code
_entity_poly.pdbx_strand_id
1 'polypeptide(L)'
;MAQKIKSQPKNLKTWFFNKTQLARRVGKPLAARANRWRGMAMVIFLFFLLGLSLGTPLKETQKIKNRLLNNPGDFNSYLSLAEKFIQNNQFEQAEQALLLAANLKTNSQVLGKTEPAKINQLWQKKQQADPQDLKRLISGWEQIVKQKPDYRDAYLQLAVFYYQTWQNEKAKEALRKALLIDPNFPPALRLSRLILP
;
A
#
# COMPACT_ATOMS: atom_id res chain seq x y z
N MET A 1 13.61 10.26 41.75
CA MET A 1 12.32 10.95 41.66
C MET A 1 11.94 11.15 40.19
N ALA A 2 10.74 10.67 39.82
CA ALA A 2 9.82 11.06 38.73
C ALA A 2 10.32 11.52 37.33
N GLN A 3 10.02 10.64 36.36
CA GLN A 3 9.39 10.83 35.04
C GLN A 3 9.28 12.24 34.42
N LYS A 4 9.61 12.33 33.12
CA LYS A 4 8.77 13.03 32.14
C LYS A 4 8.78 12.31 30.79
N ILE A 5 7.69 11.57 30.55
CA ILE A 5 7.31 10.99 29.26
C ILE A 5 6.94 12.15 28.32
N LYS A 6 7.54 12.22 27.12
CA LYS A 6 7.01 13.05 26.02
C LYS A 6 7.08 12.34 24.66
N SER A 7 5.88 11.87 24.28
CA SER A 7 5.24 11.95 22.97
C SER A 7 5.86 11.27 21.75
N GLN A 8 5.08 10.31 21.24
CA GLN A 8 5.08 9.65 19.93
C GLN A 8 5.59 10.47 18.74
N PRO A 9 6.23 9.83 17.73
CA PRO A 9 6.50 10.49 16.46
C PRO A 9 5.19 10.72 15.69
N LYS A 10 4.70 11.95 15.76
CA LYS A 10 3.65 12.47 14.89
C LYS A 10 4.12 12.47 13.44
N ASN A 11 3.24 11.95 12.57
CA ASN A 11 3.06 12.28 11.16
C ASN A 11 3.85 11.46 10.11
N LEU A 12 3.24 10.35 9.68
CA LEU A 12 3.46 9.79 8.33
C LEU A 12 3.20 10.85 7.23
N LYS A 13 2.27 11.79 7.47
CA LYS A 13 1.94 12.89 6.53
C LYS A 13 3.15 13.76 6.17
N THR A 14 4.08 14.04 7.09
CA THR A 14 5.22 14.93 6.83
C THR A 14 6.32 14.26 6.00
N TRP A 15 6.46 12.94 6.09
CA TRP A 15 7.37 12.17 5.23
C TRP A 15 6.91 12.17 3.77
N PHE A 16 5.61 11.94 3.51
CA PHE A 16 5.01 12.04 2.17
C PHE A 16 5.04 13.49 1.61
N PHE A 17 4.88 14.48 2.48
CA PHE A 17 4.91 15.90 2.10
C PHE A 17 6.31 16.36 1.63
N ASN A 18 7.39 15.83 2.19
CA ASN A 18 8.75 16.23 1.79
C ASN A 18 9.20 15.66 0.45
N LYS A 19 8.82 14.41 0.10
CA LYS A 19 9.14 13.83 -1.22
C LYS A 19 8.41 14.52 -2.37
N THR A 20 7.17 14.94 -2.13
CA THR A 20 6.37 15.66 -3.14
C THR A 20 6.87 17.08 -3.42
N GLN A 21 7.54 17.72 -2.46
CA GLN A 21 8.14 19.05 -2.62
C GLN A 21 9.45 19.03 -3.42
N LEU A 22 10.28 17.98 -3.27
CA LEU A 22 11.52 17.83 -4.04
C LEU A 22 11.28 17.78 -5.55
N ALA A 23 10.18 17.14 -5.97
CA ALA A 23 9.77 17.05 -7.37
C ALA A 23 9.33 18.39 -7.99
N ARG A 24 9.00 19.40 -7.18
CA ARG A 24 8.46 20.71 -7.64
C ARG A 24 9.53 21.69 -8.11
N ARG A 25 10.78 21.58 -7.65
CA ARG A 25 11.83 22.58 -7.96
C ARG A 25 12.45 22.43 -9.36
N VAL A 26 12.25 21.30 -10.05
CA VAL A 26 13.07 20.93 -11.22
C VAL A 26 12.38 21.17 -12.59
N GLY A 27 11.29 21.91 -12.71
CA GLY A 27 10.80 22.16 -14.07
C GLY A 27 9.55 23.00 -14.27
N LYS A 28 9.76 24.21 -14.81
CA LYS A 28 8.79 25.03 -15.56
C LYS A 28 9.65 25.82 -16.57
N PRO A 29 9.41 25.91 -17.90
CA PRO A 29 8.14 25.81 -18.63
C PRO A 29 8.25 25.14 -20.05
N LEU A 30 9.06 24.09 -20.26
CA LEU A 30 9.05 23.28 -21.51
C LEU A 30 8.02 22.11 -21.46
N ALA A 31 7.10 22.16 -20.50
CA ALA A 31 6.50 21.00 -19.87
C ALA A 31 5.39 20.28 -20.66
N ALA A 32 4.66 20.92 -21.58
CA ALA A 32 3.47 20.28 -22.17
C ALA A 32 3.79 19.20 -23.22
N ARG A 33 4.71 19.50 -24.17
CA ARG A 33 5.16 18.54 -25.19
C ARG A 33 6.15 17.52 -24.61
N ALA A 34 7.01 17.97 -23.69
CA ALA A 34 7.91 17.11 -22.93
C ALA A 34 7.16 16.18 -21.96
N ASN A 35 6.03 16.58 -21.35
CA ASN A 35 5.26 15.69 -20.47
C ASN A 35 4.64 14.51 -21.21
N ARG A 36 4.21 14.68 -22.46
CA ARG A 36 3.68 13.58 -23.27
C ARG A 36 4.77 12.55 -23.56
N TRP A 37 5.95 13.01 -23.97
CA TRP A 37 7.12 12.14 -24.20
C TRP A 37 7.69 11.55 -22.91
N ARG A 38 7.68 12.30 -21.79
CA ARG A 38 8.05 11.79 -20.46
C ARG A 38 7.07 10.74 -19.96
N GLY A 39 5.77 10.96 -20.17
CA GLY A 39 4.72 9.98 -19.89
C GLY A 39 4.91 8.72 -20.73
N MET A 40 5.13 8.88 -22.03
CA MET A 40 5.37 7.76 -22.94
C MET A 40 6.67 7.02 -22.63
N ALA A 41 7.75 7.73 -22.28
CA ALA A 41 9.01 7.14 -21.82
C ALA A 41 8.86 6.41 -20.47
N MET A 42 8.06 6.93 -19.54
CA MET A 42 7.72 6.23 -18.28
C MET A 42 6.86 4.99 -18.51
N VAL A 43 5.93 5.04 -19.46
CA VAL A 43 5.14 3.89 -19.90
C VAL A 43 6.06 2.84 -20.53
N ILE A 44 6.97 3.24 -21.43
CA ILE A 44 7.97 2.36 -22.03
C ILE A 44 8.91 1.77 -20.97
N PHE A 45 9.34 2.55 -19.98
CA PHE A 45 10.19 2.09 -18.87
C PHE A 45 9.46 1.09 -17.97
N LEU A 46 8.19 1.36 -17.59
CA LEU A 46 7.35 0.39 -16.90
C LEU A 46 7.19 -0.89 -17.72
N PHE A 47 6.99 -0.80 -19.03
CA PHE A 47 6.89 -1.97 -19.91
C PHE A 47 8.22 -2.70 -20.13
N PHE A 48 9.34 -2.00 -20.06
CA PHE A 48 10.67 -2.60 -20.07
C PHE A 48 10.90 -3.43 -18.79
N LEU A 49 10.42 -2.94 -17.64
CA LEU A 49 10.38 -3.71 -16.39
C LEU A 49 9.42 -4.91 -16.44
N LEU A 50 8.35 -4.86 -17.26
CA LEU A 50 7.52 -6.03 -17.57
C LEU A 50 8.25 -7.10 -18.40
N GLY A 51 9.24 -6.70 -19.22
CA GLY A 51 9.97 -7.59 -20.13
C GLY A 51 10.93 -8.58 -19.48
N LEU A 52 11.24 -8.40 -18.19
CA LEU A 52 12.06 -9.31 -17.40
C LEU A 52 11.25 -10.25 -16.50
N SER A 53 9.91 -10.18 -16.54
CA SER A 53 9.03 -11.04 -15.73
C SER A 53 8.50 -12.20 -16.58
N LEU A 54 9.17 -13.34 -16.49
CA LEU A 54 8.66 -14.63 -16.94
C LEU A 54 7.32 -14.91 -16.24
N GLY A 55 6.20 -14.86 -16.98
CA GLY A 55 4.95 -15.51 -16.57
C GLY A 55 3.63 -14.74 -16.62
N THR A 56 3.51 -13.53 -17.20
CA THR A 56 2.19 -12.85 -17.25
C THR A 56 1.31 -13.33 -18.41
N PRO A 57 -0.01 -13.53 -18.23
CA PRO A 57 -0.94 -13.78 -19.32
C PRO A 57 -1.05 -12.53 -20.18
N LEU A 58 -0.36 -12.58 -21.32
CA LEU A 58 -0.11 -11.47 -22.24
C LEU A 58 -1.37 -10.68 -22.64
N LYS A 59 -2.56 -11.29 -22.69
CA LYS A 59 -3.76 -10.63 -23.23
C LYS A 59 -4.25 -9.43 -22.42
N GLU A 60 -4.30 -9.52 -21.09
CA GLU A 60 -4.82 -8.43 -20.25
C GLU A 60 -3.78 -7.32 -20.04
N THR A 61 -2.51 -7.69 -19.88
CA THR A 61 -1.40 -6.72 -19.79
C THR A 61 -1.20 -5.98 -21.11
N GLN A 62 -1.40 -6.63 -22.26
CA GLN A 62 -1.45 -5.98 -23.57
C GLN A 62 -2.60 -5.00 -23.69
N LYS A 63 -3.80 -5.32 -23.17
CA LYS A 63 -4.94 -4.40 -23.19
C LYS A 63 -4.69 -3.14 -22.36
N ILE A 64 -4.05 -3.29 -21.19
CA ILE A 64 -3.62 -2.14 -20.37
C ILE A 64 -2.51 -1.35 -21.10
N LYS A 65 -1.56 -2.05 -21.73
CA LYS A 65 -0.49 -1.45 -22.54
C LYS A 65 -1.03 -0.59 -23.65
N ASN A 66 -1.93 -1.11 -24.48
CA ASN A 66 -2.49 -0.36 -25.59
C ASN A 66 -3.25 0.87 -25.11
N ARG A 67 -3.97 0.78 -23.98
CA ARG A 67 -4.63 1.93 -23.36
C ARG A 67 -3.64 3.00 -22.90
N LEU A 68 -2.54 2.61 -22.25
CA LEU A 68 -1.50 3.54 -21.80
C LEU A 68 -0.68 4.13 -22.95
N LEU A 69 -0.48 3.39 -24.05
CA LEU A 69 0.17 3.90 -25.24
C LEU A 69 -0.70 4.97 -25.92
N ASN A 70 -2.01 4.72 -26.03
CA ASN A 70 -2.95 5.66 -26.62
C ASN A 70 -3.26 6.84 -25.68
N ASN A 71 -3.24 6.62 -24.37
CA ASN A 71 -3.45 7.63 -23.34
C ASN A 71 -2.50 7.43 -22.13
N PRO A 72 -1.29 8.02 -22.16
CA PRO A 72 -0.32 7.92 -21.06
C PRO A 72 -0.76 8.62 -19.76
N GLY A 73 -1.85 9.40 -19.78
CA GLY A 73 -2.40 10.06 -18.59
C GLY A 73 -3.55 9.28 -17.93
N ASP A 74 -3.86 8.07 -18.38
CA ASP A 74 -4.99 7.30 -17.87
C ASP A 74 -4.73 6.72 -16.47
N PHE A 75 -5.21 7.44 -15.47
CA PHE A 75 -5.19 7.06 -14.06
C PHE A 75 -5.69 5.62 -13.81
N ASN A 76 -6.80 5.22 -14.43
CA ASN A 76 -7.40 3.92 -14.18
C ASN A 76 -6.55 2.78 -14.73
N SER A 77 -5.88 2.99 -15.86
CA SER A 77 -4.96 2.00 -16.43
C SER A 77 -3.73 1.78 -15.54
N TYR A 78 -3.20 2.81 -14.87
CA TYR A 78 -2.14 2.63 -13.86
C TYR A 78 -2.63 1.87 -12.62
N LEU A 79 -3.87 2.08 -12.16
CA LEU A 79 -4.45 1.29 -11.07
C LEU A 79 -4.63 -0.18 -11.45
N SER A 80 -5.13 -0.46 -12.66
CA SER A 80 -5.23 -1.83 -13.18
C SER A 80 -3.86 -2.49 -13.29
N LEU A 81 -2.83 -1.73 -13.67
CA LEU A 81 -1.46 -2.24 -13.74
C LEU A 81 -0.92 -2.58 -12.34
N ALA A 82 -1.10 -1.69 -11.36
CA ALA A 82 -0.72 -1.94 -9.97
C ALA A 82 -1.40 -3.18 -9.41
N GLU A 83 -2.69 -3.36 -9.68
CA GLU A 83 -3.43 -4.54 -9.24
C GLU A 83 -2.85 -5.83 -9.83
N LYS A 84 -2.48 -5.83 -11.11
CA LYS A 84 -1.82 -6.98 -11.75
C LYS A 84 -0.44 -7.26 -11.17
N PHE A 85 0.34 -6.23 -10.90
CA PHE A 85 1.62 -6.40 -10.24
C PHE A 85 1.48 -6.99 -8.84
N ILE A 86 0.49 -6.55 -8.05
CA ILE A 86 0.20 -7.16 -6.74
C ILE A 86 -0.18 -8.65 -6.89
N GLN A 87 -1.02 -9.00 -7.88
CA GLN A 87 -1.40 -10.40 -8.15
C GLN A 87 -0.21 -11.27 -8.53
N ASN A 88 0.80 -10.69 -9.17
CA ASN A 88 2.01 -11.41 -9.63
C ASN A 88 3.17 -11.33 -8.63
N ASN A 89 2.95 -10.86 -7.39
CA ASN A 89 3.98 -10.62 -6.38
C ASN A 89 5.08 -9.63 -6.80
N GLN A 90 4.78 -8.78 -7.78
CA GLN A 90 5.67 -7.75 -8.32
C GLN A 90 5.49 -6.44 -7.53
N PHE A 91 5.82 -6.48 -6.23
CA PHE A 91 5.47 -5.42 -5.29
C PHE A 91 6.13 -4.07 -5.57
N GLU A 92 7.37 -4.07 -6.06
CA GLU A 92 8.08 -2.84 -6.44
C GLU A 92 7.44 -2.18 -7.66
N GLN A 93 7.10 -2.97 -8.69
CA GLN A 93 6.43 -2.46 -9.88
C GLN A 93 5.00 -1.97 -9.56
N ALA A 94 4.31 -2.66 -8.64
CA ALA A 94 3.01 -2.21 -8.13
C ALA A 94 3.10 -0.84 -7.48
N GLU A 95 4.12 -0.64 -6.62
CA GLU A 95 4.36 0.61 -5.93
C GLU A 95 4.65 1.76 -6.91
N GLN A 96 5.48 1.52 -7.93
CA GLN A 96 5.75 2.51 -8.98
C GLN A 96 4.48 2.90 -9.76
N ALA A 97 3.65 1.92 -10.13
CA ALA A 97 2.39 2.17 -10.82
C ALA A 97 1.41 2.99 -9.96
N LEU A 98 1.33 2.72 -8.65
CA LEU A 98 0.50 3.49 -7.71
C LEU A 98 1.01 4.92 -7.53
N LEU A 99 2.32 5.13 -7.42
CA LEU A 99 2.92 6.46 -7.34
C LEU A 99 2.66 7.29 -8.59
N LEU A 100 2.74 6.69 -9.77
CA LEU A 100 2.42 7.36 -11.03
C LEU A 100 0.93 7.73 -11.10
N ALA A 101 0.03 6.82 -10.68
CA ALA A 101 -1.39 7.12 -10.59
C ALA A 101 -1.64 8.33 -9.65
N ALA A 102 -1.02 8.36 -8.47
CA ALA A 102 -1.14 9.48 -7.53
C ALA A 102 -0.61 10.81 -8.10
N ASN A 103 0.50 10.76 -8.84
CA ASN A 103 1.09 11.93 -9.50
C ASN A 103 0.22 12.48 -10.64
N LEU A 104 -0.48 11.62 -11.38
CA LEU A 104 -1.36 12.06 -12.47
C LEU A 104 -2.60 12.78 -11.94
N LYS A 105 -3.17 12.35 -10.81
CA LYS A 105 -4.33 13.02 -10.20
C LYS A 105 -3.96 14.37 -9.60
N THR A 106 -2.80 14.45 -8.93
CA THR A 106 -2.31 15.73 -8.39
C THR A 106 -2.01 16.76 -9.49
N ASN A 107 -1.75 16.31 -10.72
CA ASN A 107 -1.53 17.19 -11.87
C ASN A 107 -2.80 17.50 -12.67
N SER A 108 -3.89 16.73 -12.50
CA SER A 108 -5.11 16.86 -13.33
C SER A 108 -6.28 17.59 -12.68
N GLN A 109 -6.37 17.73 -11.34
CA GLN A 109 -7.49 18.46 -10.72
C GLN A 109 -7.12 19.24 -9.45
N VAL A 110 -7.31 20.55 -9.57
CA VAL A 110 -7.86 21.50 -8.60
C VAL A 110 -8.62 20.84 -7.42
N LEU A 111 -8.23 21.22 -6.21
CA LEU A 111 -8.97 21.35 -4.94
C LEU A 111 -10.21 20.43 -4.73
N GLY A 112 -10.05 19.41 -3.87
CA GLY A 112 -11.14 19.05 -2.94
C GLY A 112 -11.91 17.75 -3.15
N LYS A 113 -11.42 16.74 -3.89
CA LYS A 113 -12.11 15.44 -3.99
C LYS A 113 -11.18 14.26 -3.65
N THR A 114 -11.45 13.68 -2.49
CA THR A 114 -11.00 12.41 -1.90
C THR A 114 -10.09 11.56 -2.80
N GLU A 115 -8.94 11.12 -2.25
CA GLU A 115 -8.18 10.02 -2.85
C GLU A 115 -9.17 8.91 -3.25
N PRO A 116 -9.18 8.47 -4.52
CA PRO A 116 -10.19 7.50 -4.96
C PRO A 116 -10.01 6.25 -4.11
N ALA A 117 -11.08 5.79 -3.46
CA ALA A 117 -11.03 4.68 -2.51
C ALA A 117 -10.23 3.47 -3.03
N LYS A 118 -10.26 3.26 -4.35
CA LYS A 118 -9.50 2.23 -5.07
C LYS A 118 -7.98 2.34 -4.91
N ILE A 119 -7.36 3.53 -4.95
CA ILE A 119 -5.90 3.66 -4.79
C ILE A 119 -5.47 3.30 -3.36
N ASN A 120 -6.24 3.76 -2.36
CA ASN A 120 -6.00 3.42 -0.95
C ASN A 120 -6.16 1.92 -0.71
N GLN A 121 -7.20 1.31 -1.27
CA GLN A 121 -7.41 -0.13 -1.20
C GLN A 121 -6.25 -0.90 -1.84
N LEU A 122 -5.72 -0.44 -2.98
CA LEU A 122 -4.58 -1.10 -3.62
C LEU A 122 -3.27 -0.90 -2.85
N TRP A 123 -3.04 0.27 -2.24
CA TRP A 123 -1.91 0.47 -1.32
C TRP A 123 -1.97 -0.47 -0.12
N GLN A 124 -3.14 -0.59 0.51
CA GLN A 124 -3.34 -1.54 1.61
C GLN A 124 -3.11 -2.97 1.15
N LYS A 125 -3.66 -3.35 -0.01
CA LYS A 125 -3.47 -4.69 -0.59
C LYS A 125 -1.99 -4.98 -0.89
N LYS A 126 -1.24 -4.02 -1.43
CA LYS A 126 0.21 -4.15 -1.66
C LYS A 126 0.95 -4.35 -0.35
N GLN A 127 0.67 -3.51 0.64
CA GLN A 127 1.35 -3.53 1.94
C GLN A 127 1.10 -4.84 2.71
N GLN A 128 -0.10 -5.41 2.58
CA GLN A 128 -0.44 -6.71 3.16
C GLN A 128 0.13 -7.90 2.39
N ALA A 129 0.47 -7.73 1.11
CA ALA A 129 0.98 -8.82 0.28
C ALA A 129 2.52 -8.86 0.25
N ASP A 130 3.19 -7.71 0.42
CA ASP A 130 4.64 -7.60 0.44
C ASP A 130 5.23 -8.13 1.78
N PRO A 131 6.05 -9.19 1.76
CA PRO A 131 6.62 -9.77 2.98
C PRO A 131 7.47 -8.79 3.80
N GLN A 132 8.11 -7.80 3.17
CA GLN A 132 8.91 -6.80 3.89
C GLN A 132 8.02 -5.81 4.63
N ASP A 133 6.94 -5.37 3.99
CA ASP A 133 5.99 -4.45 4.61
C ASP A 133 5.19 -5.14 5.73
N LEU A 134 4.81 -6.41 5.55
CA LEU A 134 4.21 -7.23 6.62
C LEU A 134 5.09 -7.28 7.87
N LYS A 135 6.41 -7.48 7.73
CA LYS A 135 7.35 -7.46 8.87
C LYS A 135 7.35 -6.11 9.60
N ARG A 136 7.33 -5.01 8.85
CA ARG A 136 7.26 -3.65 9.43
C ARG A 136 5.94 -3.40 10.15
N LEU A 137 4.83 -3.85 9.56
CA LEU A 137 3.49 -3.75 10.17
C LEU A 137 3.45 -4.52 11.48
N ILE A 138 3.88 -5.79 11.49
CA ILE A 138 3.95 -6.61 12.69
C ILE A 138 4.75 -5.90 13.79
N SER A 139 5.95 -5.40 13.48
CA SER A 139 6.78 -4.69 14.45
C SER A 139 6.11 -3.42 15.00
N GLY A 140 5.43 -2.65 14.15
CA GLY A 140 4.68 -1.46 14.58
C GLY A 140 3.52 -1.80 15.52
N TRP A 141 2.76 -2.85 15.22
CA TRP A 141 1.66 -3.30 16.08
C TRP A 141 2.16 -3.94 17.38
N GLU A 142 3.29 -4.65 17.36
CA GLU A 142 3.98 -5.15 18.56
C GLU A 142 4.37 -4.00 19.51
N GLN A 143 4.82 -2.86 18.97
CA GLN A 143 5.09 -1.68 19.79
C GLN A 143 3.81 -1.06 20.38
N ILE A 144 2.72 -1.06 19.62
CA ILE A 144 1.43 -0.56 20.10
C ILE A 144 0.93 -1.39 21.28
N VAL A 145 0.95 -2.72 21.19
CA VAL A 145 0.50 -3.58 22.30
C VAL A 145 1.42 -3.50 23.53
N LYS A 146 2.70 -3.16 23.35
CA LYS A 146 3.60 -2.85 24.48
C LYS A 146 3.22 -1.55 25.20
N GLN A 147 2.74 -0.55 24.46
CA GLN A 147 2.31 0.73 25.03
C GLN A 147 0.87 0.69 25.57
N LYS A 148 0.01 -0.11 24.93
CA LYS A 148 -1.42 -0.26 25.23
C LYS A 148 -1.78 -1.75 25.26
N PRO A 149 -1.48 -2.45 26.38
CA PRO A 149 -1.72 -3.87 26.51
C PRO A 149 -3.21 -4.25 26.59
N ASP A 150 -4.09 -3.27 26.68
CA ASP A 150 -5.55 -3.38 26.69
C ASP A 150 -6.21 -3.02 25.34
N TYR A 151 -5.41 -2.79 24.30
CA TYR A 151 -5.95 -2.39 22.99
C TYR A 151 -6.31 -3.61 22.13
N ARG A 152 -7.56 -4.09 22.26
CA ARG A 152 -8.08 -5.28 21.55
C ARG A 152 -7.84 -5.24 20.04
N ASP A 153 -8.02 -4.07 19.41
CA ASP A 153 -7.93 -3.95 17.94
C ASP A 153 -6.48 -4.17 17.47
N ALA A 154 -5.48 -3.76 18.26
CA ALA A 154 -4.08 -4.04 17.95
C ALA A 154 -3.75 -5.53 18.01
N TYR A 155 -4.30 -6.25 19.00
CA TYR A 155 -4.16 -7.71 19.06
C TYR A 155 -4.86 -8.41 17.89
N LEU A 156 -6.03 -7.92 17.45
CA LEU A 156 -6.68 -8.43 16.24
C LEU A 156 -5.80 -8.23 15.00
N GLN A 157 -5.22 -7.04 14.82
CA GLN A 157 -4.34 -6.76 13.68
C GLN A 157 -3.09 -7.66 13.69
N LEU A 158 -2.47 -7.86 14.86
CA LEU A 158 -1.37 -8.82 15.01
C LEU A 158 -1.80 -10.24 14.66
N ALA A 159 -2.97 -10.68 15.12
CA ALA A 159 -3.49 -12.01 14.79
C ALA A 159 -3.64 -12.21 13.27
N VAL A 160 -4.18 -11.21 12.57
CA VAL A 160 -4.31 -11.23 11.11
C VAL A 160 -2.94 -11.31 10.43
N PHE A 161 -1.98 -10.46 10.80
CA PHE A 161 -0.66 -10.45 10.16
C PHE A 161 0.18 -11.69 10.47
N TYR A 162 0.10 -12.22 11.70
CA TYR A 162 0.76 -13.48 12.03
C TYR A 162 0.14 -14.65 11.26
N TYR A 163 -1.18 -14.68 11.07
CA TYR A 163 -1.83 -15.69 10.25
C TYR A 163 -1.40 -15.61 8.77
N GLN A 164 -1.37 -14.41 8.20
CA GLN A 164 -0.90 -14.17 6.83
C GLN A 164 0.57 -14.54 6.61
N THR A 165 1.39 -14.49 7.67
CA THR A 165 2.82 -14.87 7.63
C THR A 165 3.06 -16.30 8.14
N TRP A 166 2.02 -17.12 8.24
CA TRP A 166 2.08 -18.53 8.67
C TRP A 166 2.61 -18.74 10.09
N GLN A 167 2.63 -17.70 10.91
CA GLN A 167 2.99 -17.74 12.32
C GLN A 167 1.77 -18.11 13.17
N ASN A 168 1.21 -19.30 12.93
CA ASN A 168 -0.09 -19.74 13.46
C ASN A 168 -0.19 -19.65 14.99
N GLU A 169 0.85 -20.06 15.71
CA GLU A 169 0.82 -20.02 17.18
C GLU A 169 0.78 -18.59 17.73
N LYS A 170 1.54 -17.67 17.13
CA LYS A 170 1.47 -16.24 17.48
C LYS A 170 0.12 -15.63 17.12
N ALA A 171 -0.46 -16.06 16.00
CA ALA A 171 -1.79 -15.62 15.58
C ALA A 171 -2.85 -16.02 16.61
N LYS A 172 -2.83 -17.28 17.06
CA LYS A 172 -3.72 -17.80 18.12
C LYS A 172 -3.52 -17.04 19.43
N GLU A 173 -2.27 -16.80 19.84
CA GLU A 173 -1.97 -16.07 21.07
C GLU A 173 -2.52 -14.63 21.04
N ALA A 174 -2.23 -13.89 19.96
CA ALA A 174 -2.73 -12.53 19.78
C ALA A 174 -4.26 -12.51 19.75
N LEU A 175 -4.90 -13.48 19.08
CA LEU A 175 -6.34 -13.58 19.01
C LEU A 175 -6.98 -13.88 20.37
N ARG A 176 -6.38 -14.78 21.16
CA ARG A 176 -6.80 -15.05 22.55
C ARG A 176 -6.72 -13.79 23.41
N LYS A 177 -5.66 -12.98 23.28
CA LYS A 177 -5.55 -11.70 23.98
C LYS A 177 -6.64 -10.71 23.57
N ALA A 178 -6.97 -10.62 22.28
CA ALA A 178 -8.07 -9.77 21.81
C ALA A 178 -9.42 -10.18 22.43
N LEU A 179 -9.71 -11.48 22.48
CA LEU A 179 -10.92 -12.03 23.09
C LEU A 179 -10.92 -11.98 24.62
N LEU A 180 -9.76 -11.99 25.26
CA LEU A 180 -9.66 -11.78 26.71
C LEU A 180 -10.07 -10.35 27.08
N ILE A 181 -9.66 -9.36 26.28
CA ILE A 181 -9.99 -7.95 26.49
C ILE A 181 -11.48 -7.71 26.17
N ASP A 182 -11.97 -8.27 25.07
CA ASP A 182 -13.36 -8.14 24.64
C ASP A 182 -13.88 -9.49 24.11
N PRO A 183 -14.52 -10.29 24.98
CA PRO A 183 -15.04 -11.61 24.61
C PRO A 183 -16.10 -11.59 23.52
N ASN A 184 -16.80 -10.46 23.37
CA ASN A 184 -17.90 -10.31 22.42
C ASN A 184 -17.47 -9.59 21.14
N PHE A 185 -16.16 -9.40 20.92
CA PHE A 185 -15.64 -8.66 19.78
C PHE A 185 -15.89 -9.40 18.45
N PRO A 186 -16.83 -8.96 17.59
CA PRO A 186 -17.27 -9.77 16.45
C PRO A 186 -16.16 -10.07 15.42
N PRO A 187 -15.23 -9.13 15.08
CA PRO A 187 -14.09 -9.43 14.23
C PRO A 187 -13.18 -10.54 14.77
N ALA A 188 -12.90 -10.56 16.08
CA ALA A 188 -12.07 -11.59 16.69
C ALA A 188 -12.79 -12.94 16.74
N LEU A 189 -14.11 -12.95 17.01
CA LEU A 189 -14.92 -14.18 16.97
C LEU A 189 -15.04 -14.76 15.56
N ARG A 190 -15.08 -13.92 14.52
CA ARG A 190 -15.02 -14.41 13.13
C ARG A 190 -13.66 -15.03 12.83
N LEU A 191 -12.58 -14.39 13.27
CA LEU A 191 -11.22 -14.88 13.06
C LEU A 191 -10.94 -16.15 13.88
N SER A 192 -11.54 -16.31 15.07
CA SER A 192 -11.34 -17.49 15.91
C SER A 192 -11.88 -18.73 15.26
N ARG A 193 -13.06 -18.66 14.63
CA ARG A 193 -13.63 -19.77 13.86
C ARG A 193 -12.73 -20.25 12.72
N LEU A 194 -11.79 -19.42 12.26
CA LEU A 194 -10.85 -19.76 11.19
C LEU A 194 -9.52 -20.31 11.72
N ILE A 195 -9.02 -19.79 12.86
CA ILE A 195 -7.65 -20.03 13.34
C ILE A 195 -7.59 -20.95 14.57
N LEU A 196 -8.65 -20.95 15.40
CA LEU A 196 -8.76 -21.81 16.57
C LEU A 196 -9.63 -23.02 16.18
N PRO A 197 -9.07 -24.25 16.14
CA PRO A 197 -9.84 -25.46 15.92
C PRO A 197 -10.73 -25.80 17.12
#